data_AF-A0A935B791-F1
#
_entry.id   AF-A0A935B791-F1
#
_cell.length_a   1.000
_cell.length_b   1.000
_cell.length_c   1.000
_cell.angle_alpha   90.00
_cell.angle_beta   90.00
_cell.angle_gamma   90.00
#
_symmetry.space_group_name_H-M   'P 1'
#
loop_
_entity.id
_entity.type
_entity.pdbx_description
1 polymer ?
#
loop_
_entity_poly.entity_id
_entity_poly.type
_entity_poly.pdbx_seq_one_letter_code
_entity_poly.pdbx_strand_id
1 'polypeptide(L)' 'MQTVSKDKPFYFITSVTHQRLAVFRKDEFKKIMAEALDEARRSAEFLIFAYAIMHEHFHIITDSKLSV' A
#
# COMPACT_ATOMS: atom_id res chain seq x y z
N MET A 1 -3.92 7.46 -18.23
CA MET A 1 -2.49 7.48 -17.83
C MET A 1 -2.33 8.56 -16.77
N GLN A 2 -1.93 8.21 -15.55
CA GLN A 2 -1.64 9.21 -14.51
C GLN A 2 -0.22 9.77 -14.77
N THR A 3 -0.07 11.09 -14.67
CA THR A 3 1.21 11.79 -14.92
C THR A 3 1.76 12.30 -13.60
N VAL A 4 2.98 11.89 -13.27
CA VAL A 4 3.69 12.41 -12.08
C VAL A 4 4.09 13.85 -12.35
N SER A 5 3.66 14.76 -11.48
CA SER A 5 4.04 16.17 -11.52
C SER A 5 4.17 16.72 -10.10
N LYS A 6 4.65 17.96 -9.98
CA LYS A 6 4.72 18.66 -8.69
C LYS A 6 3.36 18.74 -7.99
N ASP A 7 2.29 18.90 -8.78
CA ASP A 7 0.92 19.10 -8.26
C ASP A 7 0.15 17.77 -8.13
N LYS A 8 0.71 16.67 -8.67
CA LYS A 8 0.15 15.31 -8.59
C LYS A 8 1.29 14.31 -8.30
N PRO A 9 1.95 14.41 -7.13
CA PRO A 9 2.98 13.45 -6.77
C PRO A 9 2.40 12.04 -6.58
N PHE A 10 3.27 11.04 -6.62
CA PHE A 10 2.95 9.72 -6.09
C PHE A 10 3.71 9.52 -4.79
N TYR A 11 3.11 8.74 -3.89
CA TYR A 11 3.78 8.34 -2.66
C TYR A 11 4.25 6.89 -2.76
N PHE A 12 5.50 6.68 -2.37
CA PHE A 12 6.05 5.36 -2.08
C PHE A 12 6.05 5.18 -0.56
N ILE A 13 5.19 4.30 -0.06
CA ILE A 13 5.03 4.06 1.37
C ILE A 13 5.60 2.68 1.69
N THR A 14 6.40 2.63 2.75
CA THR A 14 6.89 1.38 3.35
C THR A 14 6.37 1.28 4.76
N SER A 15 5.76 0.16 5.11
CA SER A 15 5.37 -0.14 6.48
C SER A 15 5.95 -1.47 6.90
N VAL A 16 6.56 -1.48 8.08
CA VAL A 16 7.22 -2.65 8.68
C VAL A 16 6.34 -3.21 9.79
N THR A 17 6.39 -4.53 10.00
CA THR A 17 5.73 -5.16 11.13
C THR A 17 6.42 -4.77 12.44
N HIS A 18 5.72 -4.94 13.57
CA HIS A 18 6.31 -4.73 14.88
C HIS A 18 7.60 -5.57 15.02
N GLN A 19 8.71 -4.92 15.38
CA GLN A 19 10.02 -5.55 15.51
C GLN A 19 10.46 -6.36 14.28
N ARG A 20 9.98 -6.04 13.07
CA ARG A 20 10.35 -6.78 11.85
C ARG A 20 10.02 -8.27 11.91
N LEU A 21 8.99 -8.63 12.69
CA LEU A 21 8.50 -9.99 12.77
C LEU A 21 7.99 -10.43 11.39
N ALA A 22 8.42 -11.60 10.95
CA ALA A 22 8.06 -12.15 9.65
C ALA A 22 6.63 -12.75 9.67
N VAL A 23 5.63 -11.88 9.75
CA VAL A 23 4.20 -12.23 9.86
C VAL A 23 3.67 -12.83 8.54
N PHE A 24 4.11 -12.33 7.39
CA PHE A 24 3.57 -12.70 6.08
C PHE A 24 4.26 -13.93 5.45
N ARG A 25 4.64 -14.92 6.27
CA ARG A 25 5.33 -16.15 5.82
C ARG A 25 4.43 -17.12 5.06
N LYS A 26 3.12 -17.06 5.31
CA LYS A 26 2.14 -17.89 4.63
C LYS A 26 1.27 -17.04 3.73
N ASP A 27 0.81 -17.63 2.63
CA ASP A 27 0.02 -16.91 1.62
C ASP A 27 -1.34 -16.47 2.17
N GLU A 28 -1.90 -17.15 3.17
CA GLU A 28 -3.12 -16.73 3.85
C GLU A 28 -2.95 -15.37 4.53
N PHE A 29 -1.81 -15.12 5.18
CA PHE A 29 -1.54 -13.82 5.80
C PHE A 29 -1.29 -12.72 4.77
N LYS A 30 -0.63 -13.04 3.64
CA LYS A 30 -0.49 -12.09 2.52
C LYS A 30 -1.85 -11.74 1.93
N LYS A 31 -2.76 -12.72 1.82
CA LYS A 31 -4.12 -12.51 1.32
C LYS A 31 -4.92 -11.58 2.24
N ILE A 32 -4.88 -11.81 3.55
CA ILE A 32 -5.52 -10.91 4.53
C ILE A 32 -5.01 -9.47 4.37
N MET A 33 -3.69 -9.29 4.23
CA MET A 33 -3.10 -7.97 4.01
C MET A 33 -3.55 -7.34 2.69
N ALA A 34 -3.60 -8.11 1.60
CA ALA A 34 -4.06 -7.63 0.30
C ALA A 34 -5.54 -7.20 0.34
N GLU A 35 -6.39 -7.97 1.03
CA GLU A 35 -7.80 -7.63 1.25
C GLU A 35 -7.96 -6.36 2.09
N ALA A 36 -7.11 -6.19 3.12
CA ALA A 36 -7.09 -4.96 3.93
C ALA A 36 -6.65 -3.73 3.12
N LEU A 37 -5.64 -3.85 2.26
CA LEU A 37 -5.23 -2.77 1.35
C LEU A 37 -6.34 -2.42 0.35
N ASP A 38 -7.04 -3.43 -0.16
CA ASP A 38 -8.15 -3.29 -1.08
C ASP A 38 -9.38 -2.63 -0.43
N GLU A 39 -9.62 -2.90 0.85
CA GLU A 39 -10.60 -2.16 1.66
C GLU A 39 -10.15 -0.72 1.88
N ALA A 40 -8.94 -0.48 2.37
CA ALA A 40 -8.42 0.84 2.69
C ALA A 40 -8.47 1.80 1.48
N ARG A 41 -8.08 1.34 0.29
CA ARG A 41 -8.15 2.17 -0.93
C ARG A 41 -9.58 2.59 -1.28
N ARG A 42 -10.58 1.75 -0.98
CA ARG A 42 -11.99 2.04 -1.24
C ARG A 42 -12.54 3.01 -0.23
N SER A 43 -12.28 2.78 1.07
CA SER A 43 -12.83 3.59 2.15
C SER A 43 -12.19 4.97 2.23
N ALA A 44 -10.90 5.09 1.93
CA ALA A 44 -10.19 6.37 1.88
C ALA A 44 -10.06 6.97 0.47
N GLU A 45 -10.74 6.37 -0.52
CA GLU A 45 -10.89 6.88 -1.89
C GLU A 45 -9.58 7.20 -2.64
N PHE A 46 -8.50 6.46 -2.37
CA PHE A 46 -7.21 6.60 -3.04
C PHE A 46 -6.92 5.45 -4.00
N LEU A 47 -5.90 5.60 -4.85
CA LEU A 47 -5.49 4.60 -5.83
C LEU A 47 -4.22 3.88 -5.39
N ILE A 48 -4.22 2.55 -5.41
CA ILE A 48 -3.00 1.75 -5.31
C ILE A 48 -2.56 1.37 -6.72
N PHE A 49 -1.44 1.91 -7.19
CA PHE A 49 -0.89 1.60 -8.51
C PHE A 49 -0.07 0.30 -8.51
N ALA A 50 0.64 0.04 -7.40
CA ALA A 50 1.43 -1.17 -7.21
C ALA A 50 1.59 -1.45 -5.72
N TYR A 51 1.76 -2.73 -5.37
CA TYR A 51 2.10 -3.14 -4.01
C TYR A 51 2.98 -4.39 -4.01
N ALA A 52 3.76 -4.56 -2.94
CA ALA A 52 4.53 -5.78 -2.67
C ALA A 52 4.45 -6.11 -1.19
N ILE A 53 4.14 -7.37 -0.87
CA ILE A 53 4.11 -7.87 0.52
C ILE A 53 5.29 -8.82 0.70
N MET A 54 6.27 -8.37 1.49
CA MET A 54 7.43 -9.14 1.91
C MET A 54 7.11 -9.81 3.25
N HIS A 55 8.00 -10.66 3.78
CA HIS A 55 7.69 -11.40 5.01
C HIS A 55 7.45 -10.51 6.24
N GLU A 56 8.10 -9.36 6.34
CA GLU A 56 8.11 -8.48 7.53
C GLU A 56 7.75 -7.01 7.23
N HIS A 57 7.39 -6.71 6.00
CA HIS A 57 7.00 -5.36 5.58
C HIS A 57 6.23 -5.40 4.27
N PHE A 58 5.63 -4.27 3.90
CA PHE A 58 5.03 -4.09 2.59
C PHE A 58 5.37 -2.71 2.02
N HIS A 59 5.31 -2.62 0.70
CA HIS A 59 5.46 -1.40 -0.06
C HIS A 59 4.18 -1.12 -0.85
N ILE A 60 3.79 0.15 -0.94
CA ILE A 60 2.73 0.61 -1.84
C ILE A 60 3.18 1.83 -2.64
N ILE A 61 2.73 1.91 -3.88
CA ILE A 61 2.76 3.12 -4.70
C ILE A 61 1.33 3.62 -4.83
N THR A 62 1.07 4.83 -4.36
CA THR A 62 -0.27 5.43 -4.31
C THR A 62 -0.31 6.82 -4.91
N ASP A 63 -1.50 7.26 -5.31
CA ASP A 63 -1.75 8.64 -5.72
C ASP A 63 -1.69 9.63 -4.55
N SER A 64 -1.52 10.91 -4.90
CA SER A 64 -1.70 12.03 -3.99
C SER A 64 -3.07 12.68 -4.24
N LYS A 65 -4.15 12.08 -3.76
CA LYS A 65 -5.39 12.84 -3.64
C LYS A 65 -5.23 13.81 -2.47
N LEU A 66 -4.98 15.08 -2.77
CA LEU A 66 -5.39 16.15 -1.86
C LEU A 66 -6.91 16.20 -1.93
N SER A 67 -7.59 15.71 -0.90
CA SER A 67 -9.00 16.04 -0.68
C SER A 67 -9.09 17.56 -0.58
N VAL A 68 -9.79 18.19 -1.53
CA VAL A 68 -10.10 19.63 -1.49
C VAL A 68 -11.25 19.85 -0.54
#